data_AF-A0A815SWE1-F1
#
_entry.id   AF-A0A815SWE1-F1
#
_cell.length_a   1.000
_cell.length_b   1.000
_cell.length_c   1.000
_cell.angle_alpha   90.00
_cell.angle_beta   90.00
_cell.angle_gamma   90.00
#
_symmetry.space_group_name_H-M   'P 1'
#
loop_
_entity.id
_entity.type
_entity.pdbx_description
1 polymer ?
#
loop_
_entity_poly.entity_id
_entity_poly.type
_entity_poly.pdbx_seq_one_letter_code
_entity_poly.pdbx_strand_id
1 'polypeptide(L)'
;MLLLTTCPLFLRWYPGDHNPDLFLQPARTLLTPFTSWVLNCPSDSIVHCSEEVRDMIRHLNVILVRPIDWETSNISSQEFYDDYCKLVSQWISFLPIITRTESSSEVSDRTTITRFIVQDLYNFTLHPSVLNFMTTIPNLIPTLLKMTDIQQDETQLNIYRCLGKIMVEDDIKTMAHPDKIAMIYIKFLSNSIDDVKKKDRFHSLFESLI
;
A
#
# COMPACT_ATOMS: atom_id res chain seq x y z
N MET A 1 -3.71 22.56 -10.89
CA MET A 1 -3.55 22.14 -9.48
C MET A 1 -4.85 21.69 -8.83
N LEU A 2 -5.96 22.44 -8.93
CA LEU A 2 -7.24 22.07 -8.27
C LEU A 2 -7.82 20.69 -8.67
N LEU A 3 -7.63 20.27 -9.92
CA LEU A 3 -8.16 19.01 -10.45
C LEU A 3 -7.45 17.79 -9.84
N LEU A 4 -6.13 17.89 -9.64
CA LEU A 4 -5.35 16.84 -9.01
C LEU A 4 -5.67 16.76 -7.52
N THR A 5 -5.77 17.87 -6.80
CA THR A 5 -6.09 17.86 -5.36
C THR A 5 -7.51 17.36 -5.02
N THR A 6 -8.46 17.44 -5.95
CA THR A 6 -9.88 17.03 -5.72
C THR A 6 -10.22 15.64 -6.24
N CYS A 7 -9.53 15.15 -7.28
CA CYS A 7 -9.68 13.79 -7.81
C CYS A 7 -9.61 12.66 -6.77
N PRO A 8 -8.67 12.60 -5.80
CA PRO A 8 -8.63 11.53 -4.78
C PRO A 8 -9.86 11.48 -3.90
N LEU A 9 -10.41 12.65 -3.56
CA LEU A 9 -11.55 12.77 -2.69
C LEU A 9 -12.78 12.32 -3.45
N PHE A 10 -12.91 12.72 -4.72
CA PHE A 10 -13.96 12.23 -5.62
C PHE A 10 -13.86 10.71 -5.87
N LEU A 11 -12.65 10.18 -6.04
CA LEU A 11 -12.39 8.76 -6.27
C LEU A 11 -12.59 7.90 -5.02
N ARG A 12 -12.19 8.39 -3.83
CA ARG A 12 -12.43 7.72 -2.54
C ARG A 12 -13.89 7.76 -2.08
N TRP A 13 -14.66 8.79 -2.48
CA TRP A 13 -16.04 8.97 -2.03
C TRP A 13 -17.10 8.22 -2.83
N TYR A 14 -16.78 7.66 -3.99
CA TYR A 14 -17.77 6.94 -4.80
C TYR A 14 -17.82 5.46 -4.41
N PRO A 15 -18.82 5.01 -3.63
CA PRO A 15 -18.98 3.63 -3.23
C PRO A 15 -19.72 2.85 -4.33
N GLY A 16 -19.35 1.58 -4.51
CA GLY A 16 -20.30 0.48 -4.71
C GLY A 16 -20.87 0.20 -6.11
N ASP A 17 -21.25 1.19 -6.93
CA ASP A 17 -22.24 0.93 -7.99
C ASP A 17 -21.80 1.22 -9.44
N HIS A 18 -20.53 1.48 -9.73
CA HIS A 18 -20.10 1.90 -11.07
C HIS A 18 -19.05 1.00 -11.74
N ASN A 19 -19.25 0.87 -13.05
CA ASN A 19 -18.58 -0.05 -13.97
C ASN A 19 -17.04 -0.07 -13.78
N PRO A 20 -16.45 -1.23 -13.41
CA PRO A 20 -15.01 -1.49 -13.41
C PRO A 20 -14.26 -0.98 -14.64
N ASP A 21 -14.91 -0.99 -15.80
CA ASP A 21 -14.35 -0.51 -17.05
C ASP A 21 -13.92 0.96 -17.01
N LEU A 22 -14.54 1.78 -16.16
CA LEU A 22 -14.21 3.21 -16.01
C LEU A 22 -12.82 3.44 -15.39
N PHE A 23 -12.30 2.48 -14.62
CA PHE A 23 -10.95 2.53 -14.03
C PHE A 23 -9.94 1.73 -14.83
N LEU A 24 -10.38 0.68 -15.53
CA LEU A 24 -9.53 -0.17 -16.35
C LEU A 24 -8.86 0.61 -17.49
N GLN A 25 -9.62 1.42 -18.24
CA GLN A 25 -9.06 2.15 -19.38
C GLN A 25 -8.00 3.20 -18.96
N PRO A 26 -8.24 4.04 -17.92
CA PRO A 26 -7.20 4.91 -17.37
C PRO A 26 -6.00 4.13 -16.81
N ALA A 27 -6.23 3.03 -16.09
CA ALA A 27 -5.14 2.22 -15.52
C ALA A 27 -4.23 1.65 -16.63
N ARG A 28 -4.80 1.09 -17.71
CA ARG A 28 -4.04 0.64 -18.90
C ARG A 28 -3.19 1.74 -19.51
N THR A 29 -3.75 2.95 -19.58
CA THR A 29 -3.07 4.09 -20.21
C THR A 29 -1.95 4.65 -19.34
N LEU A 30 -2.13 4.64 -18.02
CA LEU A 30 -1.25 5.32 -17.07
C LEU A 30 -0.22 4.41 -16.43
N LEU A 31 -0.44 3.09 -16.37
CA LEU A 31 0.44 2.18 -15.63
C LEU A 31 1.86 2.21 -16.19
N THR A 32 2.07 1.95 -17.48
CA THR A 32 3.42 1.89 -18.04
C THR A 32 4.16 3.24 -17.96
N PRO A 33 3.55 4.40 -18.29
CA PRO A 33 4.18 5.71 -18.08
C PRO A 33 4.54 5.98 -16.63
N PHE A 34 3.64 5.63 -15.69
CA PHE A 34 3.90 5.81 -14.26
C PHE A 34 5.03 4.91 -13.78
N THR A 35 5.00 3.61 -14.13
CA THR A 35 6.06 2.66 -13.80
C THR A 35 7.39 3.13 -14.34
N SER A 36 7.45 3.62 -15.58
CA SER A 36 8.67 4.19 -16.16
C SER A 36 9.16 5.41 -15.37
N TRP A 37 8.27 6.31 -14.97
CA TRP A 37 8.63 7.46 -14.15
C TRP A 37 9.17 7.04 -12.77
N VAL A 38 8.50 6.12 -12.08
CA VAL A 38 8.89 5.62 -10.75
C VAL A 38 10.26 4.92 -10.80
N LEU A 39 10.53 4.11 -11.82
CA LEU A 39 11.81 3.42 -12.00
C LEU A 39 12.97 4.38 -12.28
N ASN A 40 12.70 5.52 -12.92
CA ASN A 40 13.69 6.55 -13.20
C ASN A 40 13.79 7.61 -12.09
N CYS A 41 12.94 7.54 -11.07
CA CYS A 41 12.97 8.47 -9.95
C CYS A 41 14.12 8.10 -9.00
N PRO A 42 15.09 9.01 -8.76
CA PRO A 42 16.12 8.76 -7.77
C PRO A 42 15.50 8.55 -6.38
N SER A 43 15.97 7.55 -5.65
CA SER A 43 15.39 7.17 -4.36
C SER A 43 15.48 8.26 -3.29
N ASP A 44 16.40 9.22 -3.40
CA ASP A 44 16.44 10.37 -2.50
C ASP A 44 15.39 11.43 -2.90
N SER A 45 15.06 11.52 -4.19
CA SER A 45 14.07 12.49 -4.68
C SER A 45 12.65 12.13 -4.25
N ILE A 46 12.33 10.85 -4.11
CA ILE A 46 11.00 10.43 -3.63
C ILE A 46 10.78 10.85 -2.17
N VAL A 47 11.84 10.80 -1.36
CA VAL A 47 11.80 11.16 0.06
C VAL A 47 11.55 12.66 0.27
N HIS A 48 12.08 13.48 -0.64
CA HIS A 48 12.01 14.94 -0.59
C HIS A 48 11.05 15.53 -1.64
N CYS A 49 10.12 14.72 -2.16
CA CYS A 49 9.20 15.19 -3.19
C CYS A 49 8.21 16.23 -2.63
N SER A 50 7.82 17.19 -3.47
CA SER A 50 6.89 18.25 -3.06
C SER A 50 5.51 17.70 -2.73
N GLU A 51 4.68 18.48 -2.03
CA GLU A 51 3.31 18.09 -1.70
C GLU A 51 2.49 17.72 -2.94
N GLU A 52 2.68 18.44 -4.05
CA GLU A 52 2.00 18.17 -5.32
C GLU A 52 2.39 16.81 -5.90
N VAL A 53 3.67 16.42 -5.79
CA VAL A 53 4.15 15.12 -6.25
C VAL A 53 3.61 14.01 -5.35
N ARG A 54 3.59 14.22 -4.03
CA ARG A 54 2.99 13.27 -3.06
C ARG A 54 1.50 13.04 -3.35
N ASP A 55 0.78 14.11 -3.62
CA ASP A 55 -0.63 14.04 -4.01
C ASP A 55 -0.80 13.30 -5.33
N MET A 56 0.02 13.61 -6.34
CA MET A 56 0.00 12.90 -7.62
C MET A 56 0.23 11.38 -7.43
N ILE A 57 1.24 10.98 -6.65
CA ILE A 57 1.51 9.56 -6.34
C ILE A 57 0.28 8.94 -5.68
N ARG A 58 -0.28 9.58 -4.65
CA ARG A 58 -1.50 9.10 -3.97
C ARG A 58 -2.65 8.88 -4.95
N HIS A 59 -2.82 9.75 -5.94
CA HIS A 59 -3.97 9.69 -6.87
C HIS A 59 -3.77 8.63 -7.93
N LEU A 60 -2.56 8.55 -8.46
CA LEU A 60 -2.19 7.52 -9.42
C LEU A 60 -2.31 6.15 -8.76
N ASN A 61 -1.87 5.99 -7.52
CA ASN A 61 -2.05 4.74 -6.79
C ASN A 61 -3.52 4.36 -6.64
N VAL A 62 -4.43 5.30 -6.33
CA VAL A 62 -5.87 4.99 -6.30
C VAL A 62 -6.34 4.45 -7.66
N ILE A 63 -5.91 5.04 -8.78
CA ILE A 63 -6.33 4.60 -10.12
C ILE A 63 -5.72 3.26 -10.51
N LEU A 64 -4.44 3.04 -10.17
CA LEU A 64 -3.68 1.86 -10.55
C LEU A 64 -3.99 0.65 -9.67
N VAL A 65 -4.46 0.89 -8.44
CA VAL A 65 -4.66 -0.16 -7.45
C VAL A 65 -6.13 -0.49 -7.23
N ARG A 66 -7.07 0.46 -7.45
CA ARG A 66 -8.53 0.15 -7.45
C ARG A 66 -8.90 -1.06 -8.29
N PRO A 67 -8.32 -1.24 -9.50
CA PRO A 67 -8.57 -2.42 -10.30
C PRO A 67 -8.35 -3.73 -9.51
N ILE A 68 -7.31 -3.78 -8.69
CA ILE A 68 -6.97 -4.98 -7.91
C ILE A 68 -8.06 -5.27 -6.85
N ASP A 69 -8.56 -4.23 -6.17
CA ASP A 69 -9.57 -4.35 -5.11
C ASP A 69 -10.93 -4.87 -5.60
N TRP A 70 -11.25 -4.73 -6.89
CA TRP A 70 -12.58 -5.07 -7.43
C TRP A 70 -12.70 -6.52 -7.91
N GLU A 71 -11.66 -7.34 -7.71
CA GLU A 71 -11.61 -8.77 -8.10
C GLU A 71 -12.18 -9.06 -9.50
N THR A 72 -12.18 -8.08 -10.42
CA THR A 72 -12.78 -8.35 -11.71
C THR A 72 -11.87 -9.33 -12.43
N SER A 73 -12.47 -10.39 -12.96
CA SER A 73 -11.81 -11.46 -13.71
C SER A 73 -10.92 -10.96 -14.88
N ASN A 74 -11.04 -9.67 -15.24
CA ASN A 74 -10.20 -9.01 -16.25
C ASN A 74 -8.88 -8.46 -15.70
N ILE A 75 -8.74 -8.23 -14.39
CA ILE A 75 -7.55 -7.61 -13.77
C ILE A 75 -6.52 -8.66 -13.35
N SER A 76 -6.94 -9.93 -13.37
CA SER A 76 -6.07 -11.11 -13.40
C SER A 76 -5.33 -11.27 -14.74
N SER A 77 -5.52 -10.37 -15.71
CA SER A 77 -4.80 -10.44 -16.97
C SER A 77 -3.31 -10.20 -16.72
N GLN A 78 -2.47 -11.11 -17.25
CA GLN A 78 -1.02 -10.99 -17.33
C GLN A 78 -0.55 -9.61 -17.83
N GLU A 79 -1.41 -8.86 -18.54
CA GLU A 79 -1.20 -7.52 -19.08
C GLU A 79 -0.60 -6.51 -18.08
N PHE A 80 -1.04 -6.51 -16.81
CA PHE A 80 -0.56 -5.55 -15.81
C PHE A 80 0.56 -6.09 -14.92
N TYR A 81 0.76 -7.41 -14.93
CA TYR A 81 1.61 -8.12 -13.97
C TYR A 81 3.04 -7.59 -13.95
N ASP A 82 3.67 -7.44 -15.12
CA ASP A 82 5.07 -7.04 -15.22
C ASP A 82 5.31 -5.64 -14.64
N ASP A 83 4.39 -4.71 -14.88
CA ASP A 83 4.51 -3.35 -14.37
C ASP A 83 4.21 -3.27 -12.87
N TYR A 84 3.26 -4.05 -12.35
CA TYR A 84 3.06 -4.16 -10.90
C TYR A 84 4.27 -4.77 -10.19
N CYS A 85 4.89 -5.83 -10.75
CA CYS A 85 6.11 -6.41 -10.18
C CYS A 85 7.28 -5.41 -10.15
N LYS A 86 7.42 -4.58 -11.20
CA LYS A 86 8.41 -3.49 -11.22
C LYS A 86 8.11 -2.43 -10.16
N LEU A 87 6.86 -2.01 -10.02
CA LEU A 87 6.44 -1.05 -9.01
C LEU A 87 6.71 -1.58 -7.59
N VAL A 88 6.30 -2.82 -7.31
CA VAL A 88 6.58 -3.49 -6.04
C VAL A 88 8.08 -3.49 -5.73
N SER A 89 8.91 -3.90 -6.70
CA SER A 89 10.36 -3.93 -6.52
C SER A 89 10.93 -2.55 -6.21
N GLN A 90 10.45 -1.52 -6.91
CA GLN A 90 10.92 -0.15 -6.70
C GLN A 90 10.43 0.44 -5.37
N TRP A 91 9.18 0.18 -4.99
CA TRP A 91 8.65 0.57 -3.70
C TRP A 91 9.40 -0.05 -2.53
N ILE A 92 9.72 -1.34 -2.61
CA ILE A 92 10.54 -2.03 -1.62
C ILE A 92 11.94 -1.41 -1.55
N SER A 93 12.53 -1.02 -2.68
CA SER A 93 13.85 -0.37 -2.70
C SER A 93 13.87 0.99 -1.99
N PHE A 94 12.73 1.68 -1.92
CA PHE A 94 12.60 2.96 -1.23
C PHE A 94 12.43 2.81 0.29
N LEU A 95 11.87 1.69 0.78
CA LEU A 95 11.59 1.49 2.21
C LEU A 95 12.80 1.75 3.12
N PRO A 96 14.00 1.18 2.88
CA PRO A 96 15.14 1.38 3.76
C PRO A 96 15.61 2.83 3.82
N ILE A 97 15.38 3.61 2.76
CA ILE A 97 15.81 5.01 2.63
C ILE A 97 14.85 5.90 3.41
N ILE A 98 13.55 5.66 3.25
CA ILE A 98 12.50 6.41 3.94
C ILE A 98 12.56 6.18 5.46
N THR A 99 12.98 4.99 5.90
CA THR A 99 13.10 4.65 7.33
C THR A 99 14.38 5.16 8.01
N ARG A 100 15.28 5.86 7.29
CA ARG A 100 16.51 6.41 7.92
C ARG A 100 16.18 7.57 8.86
N THR A 101 16.80 7.54 10.04
CA THR A 101 16.63 8.52 11.11
C THR A 101 17.32 9.85 10.76
N GLU A 102 16.55 10.90 10.51
CA GLU A 102 17.04 12.26 10.28
C GLU A 102 16.13 13.33 10.95
N SER A 103 16.39 14.60 10.68
CA SER A 103 15.94 15.76 11.47
C SER A 103 14.41 15.92 11.57
N SER A 104 13.92 16.56 12.64
CA SER A 104 12.49 16.62 13.01
C SER A 104 11.52 17.19 11.94
N SER A 105 11.98 18.08 11.06
CA SER A 105 11.15 18.66 9.98
C SER A 105 10.93 17.70 8.80
N GLU A 106 11.84 16.74 8.60
CA GLU A 106 11.77 15.75 7.52
C GLU A 106 10.91 14.53 7.90
N VAL A 107 10.56 14.41 9.19
CA VAL A 107 9.80 13.28 9.74
C VAL A 107 8.36 13.24 9.22
N SER A 108 7.68 14.38 9.10
CA SER A 108 6.26 14.44 8.66
C SER A 108 6.09 14.01 7.19
N ASP A 109 6.98 14.47 6.33
CA ASP A 109 6.94 14.18 4.89
C ASP A 109 7.27 12.71 4.60
N ARG A 110 8.28 12.15 5.29
CA ARG A 110 8.63 10.73 5.23
C ARG A 110 7.53 9.82 5.74
N THR A 111 6.86 10.21 6.82
CA THR A 111 5.73 9.46 7.38
C THR A 111 4.58 9.36 6.37
N THR A 112 4.31 10.44 5.64
CA THR A 112 3.24 10.48 4.63
C THR A 112 3.54 9.54 3.46
N ILE A 113 4.75 9.57 2.92
CA ILE A 113 5.11 8.71 1.78
C ILE A 113 5.28 7.24 2.19
N THR A 114 5.76 6.98 3.40
CA THR A 114 5.81 5.62 3.97
C THR A 114 4.42 5.02 3.98
N ARG A 115 3.43 5.77 4.47
CA ARG A 115 2.05 5.30 4.53
C ARG A 115 1.52 4.94 3.13
N PHE A 116 1.81 5.76 2.11
CA PHE A 116 1.36 5.48 0.74
C PHE A 116 2.00 4.20 0.20
N ILE A 117 3.33 4.10 0.28
CA ILE A 117 4.05 2.93 -0.22
C ILE A 117 3.59 1.65 0.48
N VAL A 118 3.45 1.67 1.80
CA VAL A 118 3.00 0.51 2.57
C VAL A 118 1.54 0.14 2.21
N GLN A 119 0.67 1.12 2.01
CA GLN A 119 -0.70 0.87 1.54
C GLN A 119 -0.70 0.22 0.16
N ASP A 120 0.12 0.69 -0.77
CA ASP A 120 0.20 0.13 -2.12
C ASP A 120 0.73 -1.30 -2.08
N LEU A 121 1.78 -1.54 -1.30
CA LEU A 121 2.33 -2.89 -1.10
C LEU A 121 1.26 -3.85 -0.58
N TYR A 122 0.43 -3.42 0.38
CA TYR A 122 -0.68 -4.23 0.86
C TYR A 122 -1.67 -4.50 -0.26
N ASN A 123 -2.11 -3.49 -0.99
CA ASN A 123 -3.09 -3.70 -2.04
C ASN A 123 -2.53 -4.58 -3.18
N PHE A 124 -1.23 -4.53 -3.49
CA PHE A 124 -0.60 -5.46 -4.42
C PHE A 124 -0.65 -6.92 -3.96
N THR A 125 -0.70 -7.18 -2.65
CA THR A 125 -0.91 -8.54 -2.12
C THR A 125 -2.29 -9.12 -2.46
N LEU A 126 -3.26 -8.28 -2.85
CA LEU A 126 -4.59 -8.73 -3.25
C LEU A 126 -4.58 -9.33 -4.68
N HIS A 127 -3.57 -9.03 -5.50
CA HIS A 127 -3.38 -9.67 -6.80
C HIS A 127 -2.58 -10.99 -6.66
N PRO A 128 -3.14 -12.17 -6.93
CA PRO A 128 -2.48 -13.46 -6.64
C PRO A 128 -1.10 -13.64 -7.28
N SER A 129 -0.94 -13.28 -8.56
CA SER A 129 0.37 -13.39 -9.23
C SER A 129 1.42 -12.44 -8.63
N VAL A 130 1.04 -11.21 -8.29
CA VAL A 130 1.94 -10.23 -7.68
C VAL A 130 2.28 -10.64 -6.25
N LEU A 131 1.32 -11.19 -5.50
CA LEU A 131 1.57 -11.81 -4.20
C LEU A 131 2.61 -12.93 -4.31
N ASN A 132 2.45 -13.85 -5.26
CA ASN A 132 3.43 -14.92 -5.50
C ASN A 132 4.81 -14.37 -5.88
N PHE A 133 4.87 -13.28 -6.63
CA PHE A 133 6.14 -12.60 -6.88
C PHE A 133 6.73 -12.01 -5.59
N MET A 134 5.93 -11.33 -4.77
CA MET A 134 6.37 -10.72 -3.52
C MET A 134 7.01 -11.72 -2.55
N THR A 135 6.48 -12.94 -2.45
CA THR A 135 7.07 -13.98 -1.58
C THR A 135 8.47 -14.44 -2.05
N THR A 136 8.82 -14.20 -3.31
CA THR A 136 10.17 -14.49 -3.84
C THR A 136 11.17 -13.37 -3.63
N ILE A 137 10.74 -12.17 -3.20
CA ILE A 137 11.63 -11.01 -3.06
C ILE A 137 12.54 -11.18 -1.84
N PRO A 138 13.87 -11.22 -2.01
CA PRO A 138 14.78 -11.34 -0.89
C PRO A 138 14.65 -10.15 0.06
N ASN A 139 14.72 -10.42 1.37
CA ASN A 139 14.70 -9.41 2.44
C ASN A 139 13.40 -8.60 2.56
N LEU A 140 12.32 -8.93 1.84
CA LEU A 140 11.04 -8.24 2.00
C LEU A 140 10.50 -8.38 3.43
N ILE A 141 10.38 -9.62 3.92
CA ILE A 141 9.89 -9.92 5.27
C ILE A 141 10.75 -9.22 6.35
N PRO A 142 12.09 -9.37 6.39
CA PRO A 142 12.94 -8.64 7.33
C PRO A 142 12.78 -7.11 7.26
N THR A 143 12.58 -6.54 6.07
CA THR A 143 12.39 -5.10 5.88
C THR A 143 11.07 -4.64 6.50
N LEU A 144 9.97 -5.34 6.19
CA LEU A 144 8.66 -5.05 6.76
C LEU A 144 8.63 -5.23 8.28
N LEU A 145 9.28 -6.26 8.82
CA LEU A 145 9.38 -6.47 10.27
C LEU A 145 10.06 -5.30 10.99
N LYS A 146 11.16 -4.76 10.44
CA LYS A 146 11.83 -3.56 10.99
C LYS A 146 10.92 -2.33 11.01
N MET A 147 9.98 -2.24 10.06
CA MET A 147 9.06 -1.11 9.98
C MET A 147 7.90 -1.21 10.97
N THR A 148 7.70 -2.34 11.63
CA THR A 148 6.63 -2.48 12.64
C THR A 148 6.82 -1.59 13.87
N ASP A 149 8.00 -1.00 14.07
CA ASP A 149 8.29 -0.07 15.16
C ASP A 149 7.83 1.39 14.89
N ILE A 150 7.36 1.69 13.67
CA ILE A 150 6.86 3.02 13.30
C ILE A 150 5.62 3.35 14.15
N GLN A 151 5.65 4.46 14.90
CA GLN A 151 4.56 4.90 15.79
C GLN A 151 3.36 5.52 15.02
N GLN A 152 2.80 4.77 14.07
CA GLN A 152 1.64 5.17 13.28
C GLN A 152 0.73 3.96 13.01
N ASP A 153 -0.41 3.91 13.70
CA ASP A 153 -1.31 2.74 13.73
C ASP A 153 -1.74 2.24 12.33
N GLU A 154 -2.09 3.15 11.40
CA GLU A 154 -2.53 2.78 10.03
C GLU A 154 -1.40 2.15 9.20
N THR A 155 -0.18 2.69 9.30
CA THR A 155 1.01 2.16 8.63
C THR A 155 1.40 0.81 9.22
N GLN A 156 1.40 0.68 10.55
CA GLN A 156 1.65 -0.59 11.22
C GLN A 156 0.65 -1.67 10.80
N LEU A 157 -0.65 -1.34 10.77
CA LEU A 157 -1.69 -2.28 10.34
C LEU A 157 -1.43 -2.80 8.92
N ASN A 158 -1.14 -1.91 7.96
CA ASN A 158 -0.88 -2.33 6.59
C ASN A 158 0.41 -3.16 6.45
N ILE A 159 1.46 -2.86 7.24
CA ILE A 159 2.66 -3.71 7.32
C ILE A 159 2.27 -5.12 7.78
N TYR A 160 1.47 -5.25 8.83
CA TYR A 160 1.03 -6.55 9.32
C TYR A 160 0.12 -7.30 8.35
N ARG A 161 -0.72 -6.58 7.60
CA ARG A 161 -1.53 -7.18 6.53
C ARG A 161 -0.67 -7.73 5.40
N CYS A 162 0.36 -6.98 4.96
CA CYS A 162 1.36 -7.48 4.02
C CYS A 162 2.01 -8.76 4.56
N LEU A 163 2.56 -8.69 5.78
CA LEU A 163 3.22 -9.82 6.44
C LEU A 163 2.29 -11.04 6.54
N GLY A 164 1.02 -10.85 6.93
CA GLY A 164 0.03 -11.92 7.01
C GLY A 164 -0.28 -12.60 5.67
N LYS A 165 -0.06 -11.92 4.53
CA LYS A 165 -0.23 -12.50 3.19
C LYS A 165 1.04 -13.18 2.66
N ILE A 166 2.24 -12.70 3.02
CA ILE A 166 3.50 -13.18 2.45
C ILE A 166 4.26 -14.18 3.33
N MET A 167 4.04 -14.18 4.64
CA MET A 167 4.75 -15.06 5.58
C MET A 167 4.16 -16.47 5.55
N VAL A 168 5.04 -17.48 5.61
CA VAL A 168 4.63 -18.86 5.87
C VAL A 168 4.69 -19.18 7.37
N GLU A 169 4.12 -20.32 7.78
CA GLU A 169 4.03 -20.73 9.19
C GLU A 169 5.40 -20.72 9.90
N ASP A 170 6.46 -21.15 9.22
CA ASP A 170 7.81 -21.19 9.78
C ASP A 170 8.40 -19.79 10.03
N ASP A 171 8.06 -18.80 9.20
CA ASP A 171 8.45 -17.41 9.42
C ASP A 171 7.77 -16.84 10.68
N ILE A 172 6.52 -17.24 10.94
CA ILE A 172 5.75 -16.80 12.11
C ILE A 172 6.36 -17.39 13.39
N LYS A 173 6.73 -18.67 13.36
CA LYS A 173 7.36 -19.37 14.50
C LYS A 173 8.72 -18.79 14.90
N THR A 174 9.42 -18.17 13.95
CA THR A 174 10.75 -17.59 14.17
C THR A 174 10.71 -16.09 14.51
N MET A 175 9.52 -15.48 14.57
CA MET A 175 9.37 -14.07 14.88
C MET A 175 9.68 -13.77 16.35
N ALA A 176 10.48 -12.72 16.61
CA ALA A 176 10.92 -12.37 17.95
C ALA A 176 9.79 -11.85 18.87
N HIS A 177 8.67 -11.35 18.32
CA HIS A 177 7.56 -10.72 19.07
C HIS A 177 6.18 -10.91 18.39
N PRO A 178 5.64 -12.14 18.31
CA PRO A 178 4.34 -12.41 17.68
C PRO A 178 3.16 -11.75 18.43
N ASP A 179 3.32 -11.51 19.74
CA ASP A 179 2.38 -10.80 20.61
C ASP A 179 2.14 -9.35 20.18
N LYS A 180 3.17 -8.68 19.66
CA LYS A 180 3.06 -7.30 19.15
C LYS A 180 2.10 -7.19 17.98
N ILE A 181 2.05 -8.21 17.12
CA ILE A 181 1.11 -8.29 15.98
C ILE A 181 -0.32 -8.33 16.50
N ALA A 182 -0.60 -9.29 17.40
CA ALA A 182 -1.92 -9.46 17.99
C ALA A 182 -2.39 -8.18 18.70
N MET A 183 -1.49 -7.53 19.46
CA MET A 183 -1.80 -6.28 20.16
C MET A 183 -2.20 -5.15 19.21
N ILE A 184 -1.51 -5.00 18.06
CA ILE A 184 -1.81 -3.93 17.09
C ILE A 184 -3.16 -4.17 16.41
N TYR A 185 -3.49 -5.42 16.08
CA TYR A 185 -4.82 -5.78 15.61
C TYR A 185 -5.91 -5.50 16.65
N ILE A 186 -5.70 -5.91 17.91
CA ILE A 186 -6.66 -5.67 19.00
C ILE A 186 -6.87 -4.18 19.22
N LYS A 187 -5.79 -3.38 19.28
CA LYS A 187 -5.86 -1.92 19.42
C LYS A 187 -6.65 -1.28 18.27
N PHE A 188 -6.39 -1.69 17.03
CA PHE A 188 -7.10 -1.16 15.88
C PHE A 188 -8.59 -1.53 15.87
N LEU A 189 -8.92 -2.78 16.22
CA LEU A 189 -10.30 -3.24 16.36
C LEU A 189 -11.04 -2.47 17.46
N SER A 190 -10.45 -2.32 18.65
CA SER A 190 -11.01 -1.52 19.74
C SER A 190 -11.30 -0.10 19.29
N ASN A 191 -10.32 0.58 18.68
CA ASN A 191 -10.48 1.93 18.15
C ASN A 191 -11.55 2.05 17.07
N SER A 192 -11.81 0.97 16.31
CA SER A 192 -12.82 0.94 15.24
C SER A 192 -14.23 0.68 15.78
N ILE A 193 -14.36 -0.11 16.85
CA ILE A 193 -15.64 -0.39 17.54
C ILE A 193 -16.11 0.86 18.31
N ASP A 194 -15.18 1.58 18.95
CA ASP A 194 -15.48 2.75 19.77
C ASP A 194 -15.87 3.99 18.94
N ASP A 195 -15.60 3.98 17.62
CA ASP A 195 -15.95 5.06 16.70
C ASP A 195 -17.23 4.71 15.92
N VAL A 196 -18.38 5.05 16.52
CA VAL A 196 -19.76 4.79 16.01
C VAL A 196 -19.98 5.31 14.57
N LYS A 197 -19.13 6.22 14.07
CA LYS A 197 -19.19 6.80 12.72
C LYS A 197 -18.43 5.99 11.65
N LYS A 198 -17.72 4.92 12.00
CA LYS A 198 -16.86 4.15 11.07
C LYS A 198 -17.39 2.76 10.69
N LYS A 199 -18.70 2.52 10.88
CA LYS A 199 -19.36 1.23 10.64
C LYS A 199 -19.02 0.59 9.27
N ASP A 200 -18.93 1.38 8.21
CA ASP A 200 -18.63 0.89 6.86
C ASP A 200 -17.17 0.41 6.69
N ARG A 201 -16.22 0.95 7.47
CA ARG A 201 -14.81 0.48 7.47
C ARG A 201 -14.64 -0.86 8.17
N PHE A 202 -15.58 -1.23 9.04
CA PHE A 202 -15.54 -2.46 9.81
C PHE A 202 -15.78 -3.69 8.90
N HIS A 203 -16.60 -3.53 7.85
CA HIS A 203 -16.95 -4.63 6.94
C HIS A 203 -15.77 -5.08 6.06
N SER A 204 -15.04 -4.13 5.44
CA SER A 204 -13.85 -4.44 4.64
C SER A 204 -12.69 -5.01 5.48
N LEU A 205 -12.70 -4.79 6.80
CA LEU A 205 -11.68 -5.34 7.70
C LEU A 205 -11.91 -6.83 7.96
N PHE A 206 -13.17 -7.25 8.11
CA PHE A 206 -13.54 -8.66 8.24
C PHE A 206 -13.24 -9.45 6.97
N GLU A 207 -13.46 -8.87 5.78
CA GLU A 207 -13.08 -9.50 4.51
C GLU A 207 -11.56 -9.68 4.39
N SER A 208 -10.74 -8.78 4.97
CA SER A 208 -9.29 -8.94 4.99
C SER A 208 -8.76 -10.02 5.96
N LEU A 209 -9.64 -10.53 6.84
CA LEU A 209 -9.34 -11.55 7.85
C LEU A 209 -9.76 -12.98 7.43
N ILE A 210 -10.54 -13.09 6.36
CA ILE A 210 -10.97 -14.36 5.74
C ILE A 210 -10.06 -14.65 4.54
#